data_AF-A0A7T7XJJ6-F1
#
_entry.id   AF-A0A7T7XJJ6-F1
#
_cell.length_a   1.000
_cell.length_b   1.000
_cell.length_c   1.000
_cell.angle_alpha   90.00
_cell.angle_beta   90.00
_cell.angle_gamma   90.00
#
_symmetry.space_group_name_H-M   'P 1'
#
loop_
_entity.id
_entity.type
_entity.pdbx_description
1 polymer ?
#
loop_
_entity_poly.entity_id
_entity_poly.type
_entity_poly.pdbx_seq_one_letter_code
_entity_poly.pdbx_strand_id
1 'polypeptide(L)'
;MNREEIPRLLALDKTLYDTWTVYGEILDADPSGPEAAAVDRFADALLADSDFILCCGHWQFMKKLITWSAARDRQDFLKTLAPVVWEFYSGRLHELRAHIEPYMPPKRELPKESVPAIIDFRYKTLAAKRTADALCEKRVWLPKGTEACQYSLFHDKKEHWFSTSAERFESDPRMVTARKRFETDTCLIYDFLWGDDRIESPALHSFLVRYDGHRLTRSEIAELITAVACQRAGAIHWDMTANVDGKYTKIDPFPHEANCPANREIFTLLYILKKCGYMEDVLNLLPRLPREIPLLLMCLDVPAIRERVESHLRIPGLKAAYDMALAPKKCTLKEQLKLVEFGRANPEFQELLAFTLNRYGYYSYNNYQPVVDWFCREYAPFSMAHGADILCFLTSRADLLDTARVMLEHGPETRFGTAGFSNAGFSNIQEYLTRCVTGYLAMTGSPELDEWLAFLKGKKWREESSAKIKLFDFVEALRRQTG
;
A
#
# COMPACT_ATOMS: atom_id res chain seq x y z
N MET A 1 -19.25 -5.96 22.69
CA MET A 1 -20.30 -4.94 22.67
C MET A 1 -21.41 -5.36 23.64
N ASN A 2 -21.87 -4.47 24.51
CA ASN A 2 -22.86 -4.85 25.54
C ASN A 2 -24.22 -5.08 24.86
N ARG A 3 -25.01 -6.08 25.32
CA ARG A 3 -26.31 -6.42 24.70
C ARG A 3 -27.31 -5.25 24.70
N GLU A 4 -27.10 -4.28 25.58
CA GLU A 4 -27.91 -3.06 25.69
C GLU A 4 -27.55 -1.98 24.65
N GLU A 5 -26.38 -2.07 23.98
CA GLU A 5 -25.97 -1.08 22.98
C GLU A 5 -26.60 -1.32 21.60
N ILE A 6 -26.97 -2.57 21.30
CA ILE A 6 -27.51 -2.99 19.99
C ILE A 6 -28.84 -2.28 19.66
N PRO A 7 -29.85 -2.22 20.56
CA PRO A 7 -31.10 -1.50 20.27
C PRO A 7 -30.88 0.00 20.04
N ARG A 8 -29.92 0.60 20.77
CA ARG A 8 -29.58 2.02 20.62
C ARG A 8 -28.93 2.31 19.27
N LEU A 9 -28.07 1.41 18.79
CA LEU A 9 -27.44 1.53 17.47
C LEU A 9 -28.43 1.31 16.33
N LEU A 10 -29.37 0.37 16.46
CA LEU A 10 -30.43 0.15 15.47
C LEU A 10 -31.43 1.31 15.41
N ALA A 11 -31.76 1.91 16.56
CA ALA A 11 -32.58 3.12 16.59
C ALA A 11 -31.87 4.29 15.89
N LEU A 12 -30.57 4.46 16.13
CA LEU A 12 -29.75 5.50 15.49
C LEU A 12 -29.62 5.30 13.96
N ASP A 13 -29.43 4.07 13.50
CA ASP A 13 -29.35 3.73 12.09
C ASP A 13 -30.67 4.03 11.36
N LYS A 14 -31.80 3.71 12.00
CA LYS A 14 -33.12 4.06 11.49
C LYS A 14 -33.32 5.58 11.42
N THR A 15 -32.97 6.32 12.47
CA THR A 15 -33.07 7.79 12.46
C THR A 15 -32.23 8.39 11.34
N LEU A 16 -30.98 7.91 11.16
CA LEU A 16 -30.12 8.37 10.07
C LEU A 16 -30.73 8.06 8.70
N TYR A 17 -31.27 6.86 8.50
CA TYR A 17 -31.94 6.48 7.25
C TYR A 17 -33.13 7.40 6.95
N ASP A 18 -34.03 7.58 7.92
CA ASP A 18 -35.22 8.43 7.79
C ASP A 18 -34.81 9.89 7.48
N THR A 19 -33.76 10.40 8.14
CA THR A 19 -33.18 11.72 7.87
C THR A 19 -32.60 11.82 6.45
N TRP A 20 -31.87 10.80 5.97
CA TRP A 20 -31.32 10.78 4.61
C TRP A 20 -32.39 10.63 3.53
N THR A 21 -33.51 9.96 3.82
CA THR A 21 -34.67 9.91 2.91
C THR A 21 -35.28 11.29 2.73
N VAL A 22 -35.50 12.04 3.81
CA VAL A 22 -35.97 13.43 3.73
C VAL A 22 -35.00 14.32 2.93
N TYR A 23 -33.69 14.07 3.05
CA TYR A 23 -32.67 14.77 2.26
C TYR A 23 -32.71 14.46 0.77
N GLY A 24 -32.98 13.21 0.40
CA GLY A 24 -33.21 12.82 -0.99
C GLY A 24 -34.43 13.55 -1.56
N GLU A 25 -35.54 13.55 -0.81
CA GLU A 25 -36.78 14.23 -1.21
C GLU A 25 -36.60 15.74 -1.42
N ILE A 26 -35.80 16.41 -0.58
CA ILE A 26 -35.47 17.84 -0.73
C ILE A 26 -34.63 18.10 -1.98
N LEU A 27 -33.71 17.19 -2.34
CA LEU A 27 -32.85 17.33 -3.51
C LEU A 27 -33.57 17.02 -4.83
N ASP A 28 -34.62 16.19 -4.77
CA ASP A 28 -35.40 15.73 -5.92
C ASP A 28 -36.68 16.57 -6.19
N ALA A 29 -37.09 17.45 -5.28
CA ALA A 29 -38.26 18.31 -5.45
C ALA A 29 -38.06 19.39 -6.55
N ASP A 30 -39.13 19.67 -7.32
CA ASP A 30 -39.16 20.66 -8.40
C ASP A 30 -38.91 22.10 -7.85
N PRO A 31 -37.98 22.90 -8.40
CA PRO A 31 -37.49 24.15 -7.79
C PRO A 31 -38.48 25.33 -7.73
N SER A 32 -39.75 25.11 -8.06
CA SER A 32 -40.78 26.16 -8.12
C SER A 32 -41.77 26.14 -6.95
N GLY A 33 -41.63 25.19 -6.01
CA GLY A 33 -42.45 25.07 -4.80
C GLY A 33 -41.93 25.88 -3.59
N PRO A 34 -42.69 25.97 -2.48
CA PRO A 34 -42.35 26.78 -1.31
C PRO A 34 -41.23 26.14 -0.48
N GLU A 35 -39.99 26.36 -0.92
CA GLU A 35 -38.75 25.85 -0.32
C GLU A 35 -38.57 26.28 1.16
N ALA A 36 -39.18 27.39 1.58
CA ALA A 36 -39.15 27.88 2.97
C ALA A 36 -39.70 26.83 3.96
N ALA A 37 -40.80 26.14 3.62
CA ALA A 37 -41.41 25.17 4.51
C ALA A 37 -40.59 23.87 4.66
N ALA A 38 -39.73 23.55 3.69
CA ALA A 38 -38.81 22.41 3.79
C ALA A 38 -37.59 22.76 4.64
N VAL A 39 -37.09 24.00 4.52
CA VAL A 39 -35.99 24.54 5.33
C VAL A 39 -36.39 24.70 6.79
N ASP A 40 -37.59 25.22 7.07
CA ASP A 40 -38.10 25.38 8.44
C ASP A 40 -38.30 24.01 9.10
N ARG A 41 -38.87 23.02 8.39
CA ARG A 41 -38.98 21.64 8.89
C ARG A 41 -37.63 20.99 9.15
N PHE A 42 -36.63 21.28 8.32
CA PHE A 42 -35.26 20.82 8.51
C PHE A 42 -34.61 21.48 9.74
N ALA A 43 -34.78 22.78 9.92
CA ALA A 43 -34.27 23.52 11.08
C ALA A 43 -34.92 23.05 12.38
N ASP A 44 -36.24 22.84 12.40
CA ASP A 44 -36.98 22.33 13.54
C ASP A 44 -36.55 20.89 13.91
N ALA A 45 -36.34 20.03 12.91
CA ALA A 45 -35.81 18.68 13.12
C ALA A 45 -34.36 18.70 13.66
N LEU A 46 -33.53 19.65 13.20
CA LEU A 46 -32.16 19.83 13.70
C LEU A 46 -32.14 20.31 15.16
N LEU A 47 -33.06 21.20 15.52
CA LEU A 47 -33.17 21.80 16.85
C LEU A 47 -33.79 20.85 17.89
N ALA A 48 -34.67 19.93 17.45
CA ALA A 48 -35.29 18.94 18.31
C ALA A 48 -34.37 17.76 18.70
N ASP A 49 -33.26 17.56 17.97
CA ASP A 49 -32.41 16.38 18.13
C ASP A 49 -31.18 16.64 19.01
N SER A 50 -30.93 15.75 19.97
CA SER A 50 -29.92 15.93 21.03
C SER A 50 -28.69 15.05 20.87
N ASP A 51 -28.63 14.18 19.85
CA ASP A 51 -27.60 13.16 19.72
C ASP A 51 -26.39 13.59 18.85
N PHE A 52 -25.19 13.42 19.41
CA PHE A 52 -23.90 13.85 18.86
C PHE A 52 -23.58 13.30 17.46
N ILE A 53 -24.04 12.09 17.13
CA ILE A 53 -23.71 11.42 15.87
C ILE A 53 -24.51 12.00 14.68
N LEU A 54 -25.73 12.48 14.93
CA LEU A 54 -26.56 13.14 13.92
C LEU A 54 -26.01 14.52 13.55
N CYS A 55 -25.45 15.27 14.52
CA CYS A 55 -24.76 16.54 14.25
C CYS A 55 -23.62 16.41 13.21
N CYS A 56 -22.87 15.30 13.22
CA CYS A 56 -21.80 15.09 12.24
C CYS A 56 -22.32 14.65 10.85
N GLY A 57 -23.43 13.90 10.80
CA GLY A 57 -24.14 13.57 9.56
C GLY A 57 -24.72 14.82 8.89
N HIS A 58 -25.31 15.70 9.70
CA HIS A 58 -25.83 17.00 9.28
C HIS A 58 -24.74 17.88 8.67
N TRP A 59 -23.50 17.85 9.18
CA TRP A 59 -22.38 18.62 8.62
C TRP A 59 -21.99 18.19 7.19
N GLN A 60 -21.95 16.89 6.92
CA GLN A 60 -21.63 16.38 5.58
C GLN A 60 -22.76 16.67 4.58
N PHE A 61 -24.01 16.57 5.02
CA PHE A 61 -25.16 16.98 4.22
C PHE A 61 -25.11 18.49 3.92
N MET A 62 -24.82 19.32 4.93
CA MET A 62 -24.66 20.76 4.77
C MET A 62 -23.56 21.15 3.78
N LYS A 63 -22.41 20.47 3.79
CA LYS A 63 -21.38 20.68 2.77
C LYS A 63 -21.90 20.39 1.36
N LYS A 64 -22.63 19.28 1.19
CA LYS A 64 -23.24 18.93 -0.11
C LYS A 64 -24.31 19.93 -0.52
N LEU A 65 -25.14 20.39 0.41
CA LEU A 65 -26.20 21.36 0.18
C LEU A 65 -25.63 22.74 -0.21
N ILE A 66 -24.60 23.22 0.49
CA ILE A 66 -23.88 24.45 0.13
C ILE A 66 -23.26 24.34 -1.26
N THR A 67 -22.61 23.20 -1.56
CA THR A 67 -22.01 22.95 -2.87
C THR A 67 -23.07 22.90 -3.97
N TRP A 68 -24.21 22.26 -3.72
CA TRP A 68 -25.35 22.17 -4.62
C TRP A 68 -26.00 23.54 -4.87
N SER A 69 -26.21 24.34 -3.82
CA SER A 69 -26.80 25.69 -3.93
C SER A 69 -25.87 26.67 -4.64
N ALA A 70 -24.56 26.58 -4.40
CA ALA A 70 -23.55 27.39 -5.08
C ALA A 70 -23.48 27.05 -6.57
N ALA A 71 -23.56 25.77 -6.94
CA ALA A 71 -23.58 25.32 -8.33
C ALA A 71 -24.83 25.79 -9.11
N ARG A 72 -25.89 26.24 -8.42
CA ARG A 72 -27.16 26.71 -9.00
C ARG A 72 -27.43 28.20 -8.76
N ASP A 73 -26.41 28.95 -8.36
CA ASP A 73 -26.44 30.40 -8.10
C ASP A 73 -27.55 30.86 -7.13
N ARG A 74 -27.91 30.02 -6.15
CA ARG A 74 -28.95 30.31 -5.16
C ARG A 74 -28.37 31.06 -3.96
N GLN A 75 -27.79 32.24 -4.18
CA GLN A 75 -27.13 33.01 -3.10
C GLN A 75 -28.09 33.41 -1.96
N ASP A 76 -29.36 33.63 -2.25
CA ASP A 76 -30.35 34.00 -1.23
C ASP A 76 -30.68 32.84 -0.28
N PHE A 77 -30.61 31.60 -0.77
CA PHE A 77 -30.73 30.39 0.06
C PHE A 77 -29.55 30.26 1.05
N LEU A 78 -28.32 30.55 0.57
CA LEU A 78 -27.13 30.53 1.41
C LEU A 78 -27.15 31.62 2.49
N LYS A 79 -27.70 32.80 2.19
CA LYS A 79 -27.84 33.91 3.14
C LYS A 79 -28.80 33.61 4.30
N THR A 80 -29.86 32.84 4.05
CA THR A 80 -30.84 32.47 5.09
C THR A 80 -30.37 31.28 5.92
N LEU A 81 -29.71 30.30 5.29
CA LEU A 81 -29.29 29.06 5.96
C LEU A 81 -28.02 29.23 6.81
N ALA A 82 -27.07 30.08 6.36
CA ALA A 82 -25.78 30.23 7.03
C ALA A 82 -25.86 30.76 8.48
N PRO A 83 -26.71 31.74 8.82
CA PRO A 83 -26.84 32.23 10.21
C PRO A 83 -27.40 31.17 11.16
N VAL A 84 -28.47 30.46 10.76
CA VAL A 84 -29.13 29.42 11.56
C VAL A 84 -28.18 28.26 11.85
N VAL A 85 -27.42 27.85 10.83
CA VAL A 85 -26.41 26.80 10.96
C VAL A 85 -25.25 27.27 11.85
N TRP A 86 -24.77 28.50 11.67
CA TRP A 86 -23.68 29.03 12.47
C TRP A 86 -24.05 29.13 13.96
N GLU A 87 -25.27 29.55 14.29
CA GLU A 87 -25.77 29.64 15.65
C GLU A 87 -25.92 28.25 16.30
N PHE A 88 -26.50 27.28 15.59
CA PHE A 88 -26.61 25.89 16.04
C PHE A 88 -25.25 25.26 16.34
N TYR A 89 -24.29 25.39 15.42
CA TYR A 89 -22.97 24.78 15.59
C TYR A 89 -22.12 25.49 16.64
N SER A 90 -22.16 26.82 16.73
CA SER A 90 -21.35 27.58 17.69
C SER A 90 -21.76 27.33 19.15
N GLY A 91 -23.07 27.20 19.43
CA GLY A 91 -23.57 26.80 20.75
C GLY A 91 -23.18 25.36 21.11
N ARG A 92 -23.42 24.40 20.20
CA ARG A 92 -23.12 22.99 20.43
C ARG A 92 -21.62 22.68 20.48
N LEU A 93 -20.77 23.39 19.71
CA LEU A 93 -19.30 23.25 19.79
C LEU A 93 -18.75 23.60 21.18
N HIS A 94 -19.40 24.51 21.90
CA HIS A 94 -19.01 24.88 23.25
C HIS A 94 -19.34 23.77 24.27
N GLU A 95 -20.53 23.19 24.18
CA GLU A 95 -20.93 22.00 24.98
C GLU A 95 -20.04 20.80 24.64
N LEU A 96 -19.74 20.62 23.36
CA LEU A 96 -18.88 19.56 22.84
C LEU A 96 -17.46 19.65 23.39
N ARG A 97 -16.90 20.86 23.43
CA ARG A 97 -15.58 21.09 23.99
C ARG A 97 -15.53 20.70 25.47
N ALA A 98 -16.52 21.13 26.25
CA ALA A 98 -16.61 20.78 27.67
C ALA A 98 -16.74 19.27 27.92
N HIS A 99 -17.41 18.52 27.03
CA HIS A 99 -17.60 17.08 27.16
C HIS A 99 -16.37 16.24 26.74
N ILE A 100 -15.56 16.73 25.80
CA ILE A 100 -14.39 16.02 25.26
C ILE A 100 -13.10 16.38 26.00
N GLU A 101 -13.01 17.59 26.58
CA GLU A 101 -11.82 18.11 27.29
C GLU A 101 -11.25 17.19 28.40
N PRO A 102 -12.06 16.43 29.17
CA PRO A 102 -11.55 15.44 30.13
C PRO A 102 -10.83 14.23 29.49
N TYR A 103 -11.12 13.94 28.22
CA TYR A 103 -10.56 12.81 27.48
C TYR A 103 -9.43 13.22 26.53
N MET A 104 -9.07 14.51 26.50
CA MET A 104 -7.95 15.02 25.74
C MET A 104 -6.68 15.05 26.61
N PRO A 105 -5.51 14.64 26.09
CA PRO A 105 -4.26 14.76 26.82
C PRO A 105 -3.99 16.24 27.18
N PRO A 106 -3.34 16.52 28.33
CA PRO A 106 -3.22 17.88 28.85
C PRO A 106 -2.55 18.83 27.86
N LYS A 107 -3.15 20.02 27.75
CA LYS A 107 -2.90 21.15 26.83
C LYS A 107 -1.52 21.16 26.14
N ARG A 108 -1.47 20.69 24.90
CA ARG A 108 -0.77 21.45 23.85
C ARG A 108 -1.78 22.44 23.30
N GLU A 109 -1.42 23.73 23.28
CA GLU A 109 -2.21 24.73 22.57
C GLU A 109 -2.23 24.36 21.08
N LEU A 110 -3.31 23.70 20.67
CA LEU A 110 -3.59 23.47 19.27
C LEU A 110 -4.18 24.76 18.70
N PRO A 111 -3.70 25.24 17.53
CA PRO A 111 -4.28 26.38 16.86
C PRO A 111 -5.78 26.16 16.66
N LYS A 112 -6.61 27.17 16.99
CA LYS A 112 -8.09 27.08 16.88
C LYS A 112 -8.57 26.65 15.49
N GLU A 113 -7.77 26.87 14.46
CA GLU A 113 -8.00 26.52 13.05
C GLU A 113 -7.84 25.00 12.75
N SER A 114 -7.26 24.22 13.66
CA SER A 114 -6.94 22.80 13.42
C SER A 114 -7.99 21.81 13.97
N VAL A 115 -8.97 22.28 14.74
CA VAL A 115 -10.04 21.45 15.32
C VAL A 115 -10.94 20.80 14.25
N PRO A 116 -11.39 21.50 13.18
CA PRO A 116 -12.20 20.89 12.13
C PRO A 116 -11.45 19.79 11.36
N ALA A 117 -10.14 19.96 11.14
CA ALA A 117 -9.31 18.97 10.42
C ALA A 117 -9.00 17.74 11.28
N ILE A 118 -8.80 17.91 12.59
CA ILE A 118 -8.61 16.79 13.53
C ILE A 118 -9.92 16.01 13.71
N ILE A 119 -11.07 16.70 13.74
CA ILE A 119 -12.38 16.06 13.76
C ILE A 119 -12.62 15.31 12.45
N ASP A 120 -12.36 15.91 11.27
CA ASP A 120 -12.52 15.24 9.97
C ASP A 120 -11.58 14.03 9.80
N PHE A 121 -10.32 14.14 10.25
CA PHE A 121 -9.36 13.04 10.28
C PHE A 121 -9.78 11.93 11.24
N ARG A 122 -10.15 12.27 12.49
CA ARG A 122 -10.63 11.28 13.45
C ARG A 122 -11.97 10.69 13.05
N TYR A 123 -12.86 11.41 12.36
CA TYR A 123 -14.14 10.91 11.87
C TYR A 123 -13.97 10.02 10.64
N LYS A 124 -13.06 10.34 9.72
CA LYS A 124 -12.66 9.41 8.65
C LYS A 124 -12.03 8.15 9.23
N THR A 125 -11.21 8.28 10.27
CA THR A 125 -10.58 7.14 10.95
C THR A 125 -11.56 6.36 11.81
N LEU A 126 -12.51 6.99 12.51
CA LEU A 126 -13.55 6.34 13.32
C LEU A 126 -14.67 5.79 12.47
N ALA A 127 -15.07 6.42 11.37
CA ALA A 127 -16.04 5.88 10.43
C ALA A 127 -15.40 4.74 9.64
N ALA A 128 -14.15 4.87 9.18
CA ALA A 128 -13.42 3.73 8.61
C ALA A 128 -13.23 2.61 9.64
N LYS A 129 -12.94 2.94 10.91
CA LYS A 129 -12.81 1.97 11.99
C LYS A 129 -14.16 1.38 12.40
N ARG A 130 -15.27 2.12 12.42
CA ARG A 130 -16.62 1.63 12.75
C ARG A 130 -17.22 0.84 11.60
N THR A 131 -16.98 1.24 10.36
CA THR A 131 -17.29 0.43 9.18
C THR A 131 -16.42 -0.82 9.18
N ALA A 132 -15.14 -0.72 9.52
CA ALA A 132 -14.28 -1.90 9.71
C ALA A 132 -14.75 -2.77 10.88
N ASP A 133 -15.16 -2.20 12.02
CA ASP A 133 -15.58 -2.91 13.24
C ASP A 133 -16.98 -3.53 13.05
N ALA A 134 -17.92 -2.86 12.38
CA ALA A 134 -19.23 -3.38 11.99
C ALA A 134 -19.14 -4.42 10.86
N LEU A 135 -18.16 -4.28 9.95
CA LEU A 135 -17.77 -5.35 9.04
C LEU A 135 -17.07 -6.49 9.80
N CYS A 136 -16.28 -6.20 10.85
CA CYS A 136 -15.55 -7.18 11.65
C CYS A 136 -16.45 -8.03 12.56
N GLU A 137 -17.52 -7.46 13.14
CA GLU A 137 -18.48 -8.21 13.98
C GLU A 137 -19.30 -9.24 13.18
N LYS A 138 -19.36 -9.11 11.83
CA LYS A 138 -19.90 -10.13 10.91
C LYS A 138 -18.82 -10.90 10.13
N ARG A 139 -17.54 -10.57 10.31
CA ARG A 139 -16.41 -11.30 9.72
C ARG A 139 -15.92 -12.37 10.69
N VAL A 140 -16.26 -13.62 10.39
CA VAL A 140 -15.38 -14.71 10.78
C VAL A 140 -14.18 -14.60 9.84
N TRP A 141 -13.10 -13.99 10.31
CA TRP A 141 -11.83 -14.03 9.61
C TRP A 141 -11.47 -15.50 9.41
N LEU A 142 -11.29 -15.92 8.15
CA LEU A 142 -10.77 -17.25 7.90
C LEU A 142 -9.37 -17.33 8.54
N PRO A 143 -8.93 -18.51 8.99
CA PRO A 143 -7.58 -18.69 9.49
C PRO A 143 -6.55 -18.15 8.49
N LYS A 144 -5.49 -17.52 9.01
CA LYS A 144 -4.38 -17.01 8.22
C LYS A 144 -3.87 -18.12 7.29
N GLY A 145 -3.95 -17.91 5.97
CA GLY A 145 -3.63 -18.93 4.95
C GLY A 145 -4.81 -19.44 4.12
N THR A 146 -6.06 -19.27 4.59
CA THR A 146 -7.26 -19.53 3.78
C THR A 146 -7.61 -18.32 2.88
N GLU A 147 -7.09 -17.13 3.20
CA GLU A 147 -7.21 -15.90 2.40
C GLU A 147 -6.56 -16.06 1.02
N ALA A 148 -5.52 -16.90 0.91
CA ALA A 148 -4.83 -17.16 -0.34
C ALA A 148 -5.74 -17.88 -1.37
N CYS A 149 -6.75 -18.62 -0.90
CA CYS A 149 -7.79 -19.22 -1.74
C CYS A 149 -8.86 -18.21 -2.18
N GLN A 150 -8.94 -17.04 -1.54
CA GLN A 150 -9.83 -15.97 -1.97
C GLN A 150 -9.30 -15.28 -3.24
N TYR A 151 -7.99 -15.34 -3.49
CA TYR A 151 -7.36 -14.70 -4.66
C TYR A 151 -7.82 -15.30 -6.00
N SER A 152 -8.11 -16.60 -6.07
CA SER A 152 -8.48 -17.29 -7.31
C SER A 152 -9.96 -17.21 -7.69
N LEU A 153 -10.82 -16.62 -6.85
CA LEU A 153 -12.29 -16.69 -7.05
C LEU A 153 -13.02 -15.35 -6.93
N PHE A 154 -12.40 -14.26 -6.46
CA PHE A 154 -13.15 -13.08 -5.99
C PHE A 154 -12.69 -11.72 -6.52
N HIS A 155 -11.92 -11.66 -7.60
CA HIS A 155 -11.76 -10.40 -8.34
C HIS A 155 -12.90 -10.12 -9.32
N ASP A 156 -13.89 -11.01 -9.43
CA ASP A 156 -15.08 -10.77 -10.24
C ASP A 156 -16.15 -10.02 -9.42
N LYS A 157 -16.32 -8.74 -9.78
CA LYS A 157 -17.44 -7.83 -9.49
C LYS A 157 -17.48 -7.12 -8.14
N LYS A 158 -17.98 -5.87 -8.25
CA LYS A 158 -18.16 -4.81 -7.25
C LYS A 158 -19.06 -5.16 -6.06
N GLU A 159 -19.24 -6.43 -5.73
CA GLU A 159 -20.11 -6.86 -4.63
C GLU A 159 -19.28 -7.30 -3.41
N HIS A 160 -19.46 -6.53 -2.35
CA HIS A 160 -19.22 -6.70 -0.91
C HIS A 160 -19.05 -8.10 -0.27
N TRP A 161 -18.35 -9.07 -0.85
CA TRP A 161 -18.17 -10.39 -0.23
C TRP A 161 -16.84 -10.53 0.52
N PHE A 162 -16.67 -9.69 1.56
CA PHE A 162 -15.62 -9.87 2.59
C PHE A 162 -16.15 -10.60 3.83
N SER A 163 -17.04 -11.58 3.69
CA SER A 163 -17.51 -12.40 4.81
C SER A 163 -18.30 -13.62 4.33
N THR A 164 -17.61 -14.72 3.98
CA THR A 164 -18.23 -16.05 4.07
C THR A 164 -17.76 -16.66 5.39
N SER A 165 -18.67 -17.23 6.19
CA SER A 165 -18.25 -17.97 7.38
C SER A 165 -17.41 -19.16 6.95
N ALA A 166 -16.46 -19.60 7.79
CA ALA A 166 -15.67 -20.81 7.54
C ALA A 166 -16.59 -21.99 7.17
N GLU A 167 -17.73 -22.14 7.87
CA GLU A 167 -18.74 -23.15 7.58
C GLU A 167 -19.32 -23.03 6.15
N ARG A 168 -19.63 -21.82 5.68
CA ARG A 168 -20.13 -21.61 4.30
C ARG A 168 -19.06 -21.96 3.26
N PHE A 169 -17.80 -21.63 3.54
CA PHE A 169 -16.68 -21.98 2.67
C PHE A 169 -16.47 -23.50 2.59
N GLU A 170 -16.43 -24.18 3.73
CA GLU A 170 -16.28 -25.65 3.79
C GLU A 170 -17.48 -26.39 3.18
N SER A 171 -18.67 -25.78 3.21
CA SER A 171 -19.89 -26.38 2.65
C SER A 171 -20.00 -26.32 1.13
N ASP A 172 -19.22 -25.48 0.44
CA ASP A 172 -19.21 -25.40 -1.03
C ASP A 172 -18.10 -26.29 -1.62
N PRO A 173 -18.44 -27.42 -2.28
CA PRO A 173 -17.47 -28.34 -2.85
C PRO A 173 -16.52 -27.70 -3.87
N ARG A 174 -16.94 -26.61 -4.55
CA ARG A 174 -16.10 -25.88 -5.50
C ARG A 174 -15.00 -25.12 -4.78
N MET A 175 -15.32 -24.49 -3.66
CA MET A 175 -14.36 -23.76 -2.81
C MET A 175 -13.34 -24.72 -2.20
N VAL A 176 -13.80 -25.88 -1.71
CA VAL A 176 -12.94 -26.94 -1.18
C VAL A 176 -12.00 -27.48 -2.26
N THR A 177 -12.51 -27.70 -3.48
CA THR A 177 -11.71 -28.18 -4.62
C THR A 177 -10.69 -27.13 -5.07
N ALA A 178 -11.09 -25.86 -5.15
CA ALA A 178 -10.18 -24.75 -5.47
C ALA A 178 -9.08 -24.60 -4.41
N ARG A 179 -9.43 -24.68 -3.12
CA ARG A 179 -8.45 -24.69 -2.02
C ARG A 179 -7.47 -25.84 -2.18
N LYS A 180 -7.96 -27.06 -2.40
CA LYS A 180 -7.09 -28.23 -2.59
C LYS A 180 -6.13 -28.01 -3.76
N ARG A 181 -6.61 -27.50 -4.89
CA ARG A 181 -5.76 -27.18 -6.04
C ARG A 181 -4.69 -26.13 -5.69
N PHE A 182 -5.09 -25.10 -4.97
CA PHE A 182 -4.21 -24.02 -4.52
C PHE A 182 -3.11 -24.48 -3.55
N GLU A 183 -3.48 -25.34 -2.59
CA GLU A 183 -2.56 -25.91 -1.60
C GLU A 183 -1.61 -26.95 -2.19
N THR A 184 -1.99 -27.59 -3.30
CA THR A 184 -1.20 -28.63 -3.97
C THR A 184 -0.53 -28.16 -5.26
N ASP A 185 -0.59 -26.86 -5.57
CA ASP A 185 -0.04 -26.27 -6.80
C ASP A 185 -0.53 -26.96 -8.09
N THR A 186 -1.82 -27.29 -8.11
CA THR A 186 -2.53 -27.89 -9.25
C THR A 186 -3.68 -27.00 -9.75
N CYS A 187 -3.56 -25.69 -9.57
CA CYS A 187 -4.46 -24.72 -10.19
C CYS A 187 -4.38 -24.83 -11.72
N LEU A 188 -5.43 -24.37 -12.36
CA LEU A 188 -5.52 -24.23 -13.81
C LEU A 188 -5.35 -22.75 -14.14
N ILE A 189 -4.75 -22.44 -15.29
CA ILE A 189 -4.48 -21.04 -15.68
C ILE A 189 -5.76 -20.21 -15.70
N TYR A 190 -6.89 -20.81 -16.10
CA TYR A 190 -8.18 -20.13 -16.12
C TYR A 190 -8.73 -19.80 -14.71
N ASP A 191 -8.22 -20.45 -13.64
CA ASP A 191 -8.54 -20.06 -12.26
C ASP A 191 -8.00 -18.66 -11.92
N PHE A 192 -7.18 -18.06 -12.80
CA PHE A 192 -6.64 -16.70 -12.67
C PHE A 192 -7.22 -15.73 -13.70
N LEU A 193 -8.27 -16.10 -14.46
CA LEU A 193 -8.96 -15.18 -15.35
C LEU A 193 -9.70 -14.12 -14.53
N TRP A 194 -9.23 -12.88 -14.60
CA TRP A 194 -9.89 -11.75 -13.97
C TRP A 194 -10.93 -11.16 -14.92
N GLY A 195 -12.17 -11.03 -14.44
CA GLY A 195 -13.28 -10.40 -15.17
C GLY A 195 -13.26 -8.86 -15.16
N ASP A 196 -12.30 -8.24 -14.46
CA ASP A 196 -12.21 -6.80 -14.27
C ASP A 196 -11.06 -6.22 -15.12
N ASP A 197 -11.38 -5.19 -15.91
CA ASP A 197 -10.47 -4.41 -16.76
C ASP A 197 -9.52 -3.50 -15.94
N ARG A 198 -9.70 -3.45 -14.61
CA ARG A 198 -8.91 -2.62 -13.70
C ARG A 198 -7.55 -3.18 -13.30
N ILE A 199 -7.22 -4.40 -13.69
CA ILE A 199 -5.85 -4.89 -13.49
C ILE A 199 -4.99 -4.28 -14.59
N GLU A 200 -4.12 -3.37 -14.17
CA GLU A 200 -3.08 -2.73 -14.99
C GLU A 200 -1.98 -3.77 -15.35
N SER A 201 -2.37 -4.86 -15.99
CA SER A 201 -1.52 -5.97 -16.42
C SER A 201 -1.82 -6.39 -17.86
N PRO A 202 -1.67 -5.49 -18.86
CA PRO A 202 -2.10 -5.71 -20.24
C PRO A 202 -1.49 -6.96 -20.89
N ALA A 203 -0.22 -7.30 -20.64
CA ALA A 203 0.41 -8.48 -21.26
C ALA A 203 -0.24 -9.76 -20.76
N LEU A 204 -0.28 -9.90 -19.43
CA LEU A 204 -0.81 -11.06 -18.74
C LEU A 204 -2.30 -11.22 -18.99
N HIS A 205 -3.07 -10.13 -18.90
CA HIS A 205 -4.50 -10.14 -19.21
C HIS A 205 -4.75 -10.57 -20.66
N SER A 206 -3.99 -10.03 -21.61
CA SER A 206 -4.14 -10.37 -23.02
C SER A 206 -3.81 -11.83 -23.33
N PHE A 207 -2.86 -12.44 -22.61
CA PHE A 207 -2.59 -13.87 -22.65
C PHE A 207 -3.76 -14.66 -22.05
N LEU A 208 -4.17 -14.32 -20.82
CA LEU A 208 -5.20 -15.04 -20.08
C LEU A 208 -6.52 -15.08 -20.88
N VAL A 209 -6.99 -13.95 -21.41
CA VAL A 209 -8.25 -13.88 -22.20
C VAL A 209 -8.22 -14.77 -23.45
N ARG A 210 -7.04 -15.03 -24.02
CA ARG A 210 -6.86 -15.84 -25.24
C ARG A 210 -6.53 -17.31 -24.96
N TYR A 211 -6.26 -17.67 -23.70
CA TYR A 211 -5.89 -19.02 -23.33
C TYR A 211 -7.10 -19.96 -23.44
N ASP A 212 -6.97 -21.02 -24.23
CA ASP A 212 -8.07 -21.94 -24.57
C ASP A 212 -8.15 -23.19 -23.65
N GLY A 213 -7.27 -23.29 -22.65
CA GLY A 213 -7.24 -24.41 -21.69
C GLY A 213 -6.15 -25.45 -21.91
N HIS A 214 -5.38 -25.41 -23.00
CA HIS A 214 -4.31 -26.39 -23.26
C HIS A 214 -3.14 -26.29 -22.26
N ARG A 215 -2.49 -27.41 -21.92
CA ARG A 215 -1.26 -27.36 -21.11
C ARG A 215 -0.15 -26.64 -21.89
N LEU A 216 0.42 -25.59 -21.30
CA LEU A 216 1.52 -24.85 -21.92
C LEU A 216 2.72 -25.75 -22.15
N THR A 217 3.27 -25.68 -23.35
CA THR A 217 4.57 -26.24 -23.70
C THR A 217 5.70 -25.38 -23.12
N ARG A 218 6.91 -25.93 -23.08
CA ARG A 218 8.10 -25.17 -22.66
C ARG A 218 8.40 -23.95 -23.55
N SER A 219 8.08 -24.01 -24.84
CA SER A 219 8.25 -22.86 -25.74
C SER A 219 7.30 -21.75 -25.35
N GLU A 220 6.02 -22.07 -25.16
CA GLU A 220 4.99 -21.10 -24.78
C GLU A 220 5.28 -20.48 -23.41
N ILE A 221 5.78 -21.25 -22.44
CA ILE A 221 6.22 -20.71 -21.14
C ILE A 221 7.35 -19.70 -21.32
N ALA A 222 8.39 -20.04 -22.11
CA ALA A 222 9.52 -19.16 -22.34
C ALA A 222 9.11 -17.88 -23.08
N GLU A 223 8.27 -18.02 -24.11
CA GLU A 223 7.73 -16.90 -24.90
C GLU A 223 6.85 -15.99 -24.02
N LEU A 224 5.99 -16.56 -23.18
CA LEU A 224 5.15 -15.80 -22.26
C LEU A 224 5.98 -15.03 -21.23
N ILE A 225 6.93 -15.70 -20.55
CA ILE A 225 7.82 -15.04 -19.59
C ILE A 225 8.60 -13.92 -20.27
N THR A 226 9.13 -14.17 -21.47
CA THR A 226 9.87 -13.16 -22.24
C THR A 226 8.97 -12.00 -22.63
N ALA A 227 7.76 -12.27 -23.11
CA ALA A 227 6.81 -11.24 -23.52
C ALA A 227 6.41 -10.34 -22.34
N VAL A 228 6.07 -10.92 -21.18
CA VAL A 228 5.73 -10.16 -19.98
C VAL A 228 6.94 -9.42 -19.43
N ALA A 229 8.11 -10.06 -19.34
CA ALA A 229 9.32 -9.39 -18.85
C ALA A 229 9.78 -8.26 -19.78
N CYS A 230 9.59 -8.40 -21.09
CA CYS A 230 10.02 -7.45 -22.12
C CYS A 230 8.95 -6.44 -22.55
N GLN A 231 7.69 -6.54 -22.11
CA GLN A 231 6.71 -5.50 -22.38
C GLN A 231 7.14 -4.22 -21.63
N ARG A 232 7.84 -3.35 -22.36
CA ARG A 232 8.45 -2.15 -21.80
C ARG A 232 7.38 -1.10 -21.59
N ALA A 233 7.20 -0.71 -20.33
CA ALA A 233 6.58 0.56 -20.03
C ALA A 233 7.55 1.51 -19.31
N GLY A 234 8.87 1.38 -19.50
CA GLY A 234 9.85 2.27 -18.84
C GLY A 234 10.23 1.83 -17.41
N ALA A 235 11.06 2.64 -16.75
CA ALA A 235 11.53 2.41 -15.38
C ALA A 235 10.48 2.87 -14.37
N ILE A 236 10.31 2.21 -13.22
CA ILE A 236 9.20 2.53 -12.29
C ILE A 236 9.15 4.02 -11.95
N HIS A 237 7.98 4.63 -12.16
CA HIS A 237 7.74 6.03 -11.83
C HIS A 237 7.71 6.23 -10.31
N TRP A 238 8.48 7.20 -9.84
CA TRP A 238 8.46 7.71 -8.48
C TRP A 238 8.82 9.19 -8.50
N ASP A 239 8.22 9.96 -7.61
CA ASP A 239 8.52 11.36 -7.45
C ASP A 239 9.26 11.59 -6.14
N MET A 240 10.35 12.36 -6.20
CA MET A 240 11.01 12.88 -5.00
C MET A 240 10.85 14.39 -4.92
N THR A 241 11.02 14.92 -3.72
CA THR A 241 11.24 16.33 -3.48
C THR A 241 12.54 16.49 -2.72
N ALA A 242 13.31 17.52 -3.05
CA ALA A 242 14.48 17.92 -2.31
C ALA A 242 14.40 19.40 -1.95
N ASN A 243 15.12 19.78 -0.90
CA ASN A 243 15.27 21.16 -0.49
C ASN A 243 16.41 21.79 -1.31
N VAL A 244 16.06 22.70 -2.22
CA VAL A 244 17.00 23.48 -3.03
C VAL A 244 16.82 24.94 -2.60
N ASP A 245 17.85 25.53 -2.00
CA ASP A 245 17.86 26.93 -1.53
C ASP A 245 16.68 27.30 -0.61
N GLY A 246 16.31 26.39 0.29
CA GLY A 246 15.20 26.60 1.24
C GLY A 246 13.80 26.33 0.64
N LYS A 247 13.73 25.86 -0.61
CA LYS A 247 12.46 25.52 -1.30
C LYS A 247 12.42 24.04 -1.65
N TYR A 248 11.30 23.39 -1.34
CA TYR A 248 11.08 22.01 -1.76
C TYR A 248 10.68 21.95 -3.23
N THR A 249 11.57 21.43 -4.06
CA THR A 249 11.40 21.30 -5.50
C THR A 249 11.15 19.82 -5.84
N LYS A 250 10.19 19.57 -6.74
CA LYS A 250 9.94 18.23 -7.28
C LYS A 250 11.11 17.84 -8.17
N ILE A 251 11.71 16.69 -7.88
CA ILE A 251 12.68 16.02 -8.72
C ILE A 251 11.90 15.00 -9.54
N ASP A 252 11.91 15.18 -10.86
CA ASP A 252 11.39 14.22 -11.81
C ASP A 252 12.57 13.63 -12.60
N PRO A 253 13.14 12.50 -12.13
CA PRO A 253 14.27 11.88 -12.80
C PRO A 253 13.88 11.16 -14.08
N PHE A 254 12.58 10.93 -14.31
CA PHE A 254 12.06 10.17 -15.44
C PHE A 254 10.80 10.86 -16.00
N PRO A 255 10.95 11.88 -16.86
CA PRO A 255 9.82 12.65 -17.42
C PRO A 255 8.92 11.83 -18.34
N HIS A 256 9.21 10.54 -18.54
CA HIS A 256 8.39 9.62 -19.31
C HIS A 256 7.63 8.71 -18.34
N GLU A 257 6.31 8.87 -18.33
CA GLU A 257 5.38 8.04 -17.55
C GLU A 257 5.70 6.58 -17.75
N ALA A 258 6.16 5.94 -16.68
CA ALA A 258 6.27 4.50 -16.68
C ALA A 258 5.05 3.85 -16.07
N ASN A 259 4.54 2.85 -16.77
CA ASN A 259 3.46 2.01 -16.26
C ASN A 259 4.03 1.08 -15.19
N CYS A 260 4.21 1.61 -13.97
CA CYS A 260 4.65 0.89 -12.77
C CYS A 260 3.94 -0.47 -12.59
N PRO A 261 2.64 -0.58 -12.91
CA PRO A 261 1.94 -1.86 -12.92
C PRO A 261 2.45 -2.89 -13.94
N ALA A 262 2.71 -2.49 -15.19
CA ALA A 262 3.17 -3.41 -16.24
C ALA A 262 4.49 -4.10 -15.87
N ASN A 263 5.37 -3.38 -15.16
CA ASN A 263 6.62 -3.98 -14.69
C ASN A 263 6.38 -5.08 -13.64
N ARG A 264 5.31 -5.01 -12.85
CA ARG A 264 5.05 -5.96 -11.76
C ARG A 264 4.30 -7.22 -12.20
N GLU A 265 3.76 -7.25 -13.42
CA GLU A 265 3.07 -8.39 -14.02
C GLU A 265 3.86 -9.70 -13.94
N ILE A 266 5.19 -9.60 -14.05
CA ILE A 266 6.06 -10.76 -14.06
C ILE A 266 5.96 -11.55 -12.75
N PHE A 267 5.80 -10.90 -11.60
CA PHE A 267 5.65 -11.60 -10.31
C PHE A 267 4.34 -12.37 -10.25
N THR A 268 3.27 -11.77 -10.78
CA THR A 268 1.96 -12.39 -10.88
C THR A 268 1.98 -13.57 -11.84
N LEU A 269 2.64 -13.43 -12.99
CA LEU A 269 2.86 -14.55 -13.92
C LEU A 269 3.65 -15.68 -13.27
N LEU A 270 4.79 -15.39 -12.64
CA LEU A 270 5.62 -16.42 -11.99
C LEU A 270 4.84 -17.15 -10.89
N TYR A 271 4.00 -16.42 -10.15
CA TYR A 271 3.09 -17.00 -9.17
C TYR A 271 2.03 -17.91 -9.80
N ILE A 272 1.37 -17.48 -10.89
CA ILE A 272 0.40 -18.28 -11.62
C ILE A 272 1.06 -19.57 -12.14
N LEU A 273 2.22 -19.45 -12.79
CA LEU A 273 2.97 -20.60 -13.28
C LEU A 273 3.33 -21.55 -12.14
N LYS A 274 3.66 -21.01 -10.95
CA LYS A 274 3.93 -21.82 -9.76
C LYS A 274 2.70 -22.59 -9.32
N LYS A 275 1.58 -21.89 -9.14
CA LYS A 275 0.32 -22.48 -8.70
C LYS A 275 -0.27 -23.48 -9.69
N CYS A 276 0.11 -23.38 -10.96
CA CYS A 276 -0.29 -24.33 -12.00
C CYS A 276 0.71 -25.50 -12.21
N GLY A 277 1.75 -25.61 -11.37
CA GLY A 277 2.69 -26.73 -11.42
C GLY A 277 3.75 -26.66 -12.53
N TYR A 278 4.03 -25.48 -13.09
CA TYR A 278 5.01 -25.29 -14.17
C TYR A 278 6.44 -24.96 -13.69
N MET A 279 6.73 -24.94 -12.38
CA MET A 279 8.04 -24.50 -11.90
C MET A 279 9.22 -25.33 -12.39
N GLU A 280 9.07 -26.65 -12.46
CA GLU A 280 10.15 -27.49 -13.01
C GLU A 280 10.44 -27.15 -14.47
N ASP A 281 9.41 -26.86 -15.27
CA ASP A 281 9.59 -26.43 -16.66
C ASP A 281 10.27 -25.05 -16.73
N VAL A 282 9.86 -24.09 -15.89
CA VAL A 282 10.50 -22.76 -15.78
C VAL A 282 11.97 -22.88 -15.35
N LEU A 283 12.28 -23.70 -14.35
CA LEU A 283 13.64 -23.89 -13.86
C LEU A 283 14.55 -24.57 -14.89
N ASN A 284 14.00 -25.47 -15.71
CA ASN A 284 14.73 -26.07 -16.83
C ASN A 284 14.95 -25.09 -18.00
N LEU A 285 14.17 -24.01 -18.05
CA LEU A 285 14.29 -22.96 -19.06
C LEU A 285 15.23 -21.82 -18.67
N LEU A 286 15.73 -21.75 -17.42
CA LEU A 286 16.58 -20.64 -16.94
C LEU A 286 17.66 -20.18 -17.95
N PRO A 287 18.43 -21.07 -18.63
CA PRO A 287 19.44 -20.64 -19.60
C PRO A 287 18.90 -19.92 -20.85
N ARG A 288 17.59 -19.96 -21.09
CA ARG A 288 16.89 -19.38 -22.25
C ARG A 288 16.01 -18.20 -21.87
N LEU A 289 15.78 -17.97 -20.57
CA LEU A 289 14.95 -16.86 -20.09
C LEU A 289 15.79 -15.57 -20.01
N PRO A 290 15.14 -14.38 -19.96
CA PRO A 290 15.83 -13.13 -19.71
C PRO A 290 16.70 -13.20 -18.43
N ARG A 291 17.87 -12.55 -18.47
CA ARG A 291 18.90 -12.65 -17.41
C ARG A 291 18.43 -12.28 -16.01
N GLU A 292 17.39 -11.44 -15.92
CA GLU A 292 16.77 -10.99 -14.68
C GLU A 292 15.88 -12.04 -14.01
N ILE A 293 15.28 -12.96 -14.77
CA ILE A 293 14.29 -13.93 -14.28
C ILE A 293 14.82 -14.80 -13.13
N PRO A 294 16.08 -15.30 -13.16
CA PRO A 294 16.63 -16.00 -12.01
C PRO A 294 16.48 -15.22 -10.69
N LEU A 295 16.81 -13.92 -10.65
CA LEU A 295 16.67 -13.13 -9.42
C LEU A 295 15.21 -12.87 -9.03
N LEU A 296 14.29 -12.75 -10.00
CA LEU A 296 12.87 -12.64 -9.70
C LEU A 296 12.32 -13.93 -9.07
N LEU A 297 12.79 -15.09 -9.53
CA LEU A 297 12.46 -16.39 -8.92
C LEU A 297 12.97 -16.52 -7.49
N MET A 298 14.09 -15.88 -7.13
CA MET A 298 14.58 -15.86 -5.74
C MET A 298 13.60 -15.17 -4.77
N CYS A 299 12.70 -14.32 -5.28
CA CYS A 299 11.69 -13.63 -4.49
C CYS A 299 10.59 -14.58 -4.00
N LEU A 300 10.38 -15.73 -4.67
CA LEU A 300 9.47 -16.76 -4.18
C LEU A 300 10.04 -17.41 -2.92
N ASP A 301 9.21 -17.52 -1.88
CA ASP A 301 9.54 -18.18 -0.62
C ASP A 301 9.47 -19.71 -0.73
N VAL A 302 10.24 -20.25 -1.68
CA VAL A 302 10.33 -21.67 -1.98
C VAL A 302 11.82 -22.07 -1.98
N PRO A 303 12.32 -22.72 -0.91
CA PRO A 303 13.74 -23.02 -0.76
C PRO A 303 14.37 -23.76 -1.95
N ALA A 304 13.64 -24.71 -2.54
CA ALA A 304 14.09 -25.49 -3.70
C ALA A 304 14.30 -24.62 -4.95
N ILE A 305 13.44 -23.60 -5.16
CA ILE A 305 13.61 -22.64 -6.27
C ILE A 305 14.90 -21.83 -6.07
N ARG A 306 15.11 -21.30 -4.86
CA ARG A 306 16.32 -20.52 -4.55
C ARG A 306 17.61 -21.32 -4.72
N GLU A 307 17.60 -22.60 -4.33
CA GLU A 307 18.74 -23.52 -4.52
C GLU A 307 19.05 -23.77 -6.00
N ARG A 308 18.01 -23.97 -6.82
CA ARG A 308 18.15 -24.16 -8.27
C ARG A 308 18.65 -22.91 -8.96
N VAL A 309 18.18 -21.74 -8.55
CA VAL A 309 18.67 -20.45 -9.07
C VAL A 309 20.11 -20.19 -8.66
N GLU A 310 20.50 -20.44 -7.40
CA GLU A 310 21.90 -20.33 -6.95
C GLU A 310 22.81 -21.21 -7.82
N SER A 311 22.41 -22.46 -8.04
CA SER A 311 23.15 -23.40 -8.89
C SER A 311 23.29 -22.89 -10.33
N HIS A 312 22.24 -22.27 -10.86
CA HIS A 312 22.23 -21.70 -12.21
C HIS A 312 23.13 -20.46 -12.34
N LEU A 313 23.02 -19.52 -11.39
CA LEU A 313 23.81 -18.28 -11.39
C LEU A 313 25.26 -18.50 -10.97
N ARG A 314 25.58 -19.63 -10.32
CA ARG A 314 26.92 -20.00 -9.85
C ARG A 314 27.49 -18.98 -8.87
N ILE A 315 26.66 -18.47 -7.96
CA ILE A 315 27.05 -17.53 -6.90
C ILE A 315 26.92 -18.26 -5.55
N PRO A 316 28.00 -18.85 -5.01
CA PRO A 316 27.94 -19.62 -3.77
C PRO A 316 27.42 -18.78 -2.59
N GLY A 317 26.47 -19.33 -1.84
CA GLY A 317 25.83 -18.67 -0.70
C GLY A 317 24.68 -17.73 -1.06
N LEU A 318 24.31 -17.61 -2.35
CA LEU A 318 23.24 -16.73 -2.79
C LEU A 318 21.89 -17.08 -2.14
N LYS A 319 21.53 -18.37 -2.06
CA LYS A 319 20.31 -18.80 -1.37
C LYS A 319 20.34 -18.37 0.09
N ALA A 320 21.42 -18.66 0.81
CA ALA A 320 21.53 -18.34 2.23
C ALA A 320 21.45 -16.82 2.49
N ALA A 321 22.01 -16.02 1.59
CA ALA A 321 21.94 -14.58 1.65
C ALA A 321 20.51 -14.07 1.37
N TYR A 322 19.82 -14.61 0.37
CA TYR A 322 18.41 -14.26 0.11
C TYR A 322 17.47 -14.73 1.22
N ASP A 323 17.66 -15.94 1.76
CA ASP A 323 16.88 -16.45 2.90
C ASP A 323 17.05 -15.53 4.13
N MET A 324 18.24 -14.93 4.30
CA MET A 324 18.51 -13.94 5.34
C MET A 324 17.81 -12.61 5.06
N ALA A 325 17.93 -12.07 3.85
CA ALA A 325 17.33 -10.79 3.45
C ALA A 325 15.81 -10.82 3.37
N LEU A 326 15.22 -11.98 3.06
CA LEU A 326 13.79 -12.22 2.92
C LEU A 326 13.19 -13.00 4.10
N ALA A 327 13.89 -13.05 5.24
CA ALA A 327 13.32 -13.65 6.43
C ALA A 327 12.06 -12.85 6.87
N PRO A 328 11.01 -13.49 7.43
CA PRO A 328 9.82 -12.80 7.94
C PRO A 328 10.09 -12.11 9.29
N LYS A 329 11.27 -11.50 9.43
CA LYS A 329 11.76 -10.74 10.58
C LYS A 329 12.71 -9.66 10.07
N LYS A 330 12.92 -8.62 10.87
CA LYS A 330 13.95 -7.61 10.57
C LYS A 330 15.35 -8.22 10.73
N CYS A 331 16.25 -7.91 9.80
CA CYS A 331 17.65 -8.31 9.94
C CYS A 331 18.28 -7.70 11.20
N THR A 332 19.05 -8.51 11.91
CA THR A 332 19.96 -8.04 12.95
C THR A 332 21.13 -7.28 12.31
N LEU A 333 21.84 -6.45 13.10
CA LEU A 333 23.02 -5.73 12.61
C LEU A 333 24.07 -6.68 11.99
N LYS A 334 24.32 -7.83 12.63
CA LYS A 334 25.25 -8.85 12.12
C LYS A 334 24.78 -9.43 10.77
N GLU A 335 23.49 -9.66 10.60
CA GLU A 335 22.91 -10.13 9.34
C GLU A 335 23.03 -9.03 8.27
N GLN A 336 22.69 -7.78 8.58
CA GLN A 336 22.84 -6.64 7.66
C GLN A 336 24.29 -6.52 7.14
N LEU A 337 25.29 -6.56 8.02
CA LEU A 337 26.70 -6.48 7.63
C LEU A 337 27.12 -7.66 6.73
N LYS A 338 26.64 -8.88 7.02
CA LYS A 338 26.89 -10.04 6.16
C LYS A 338 26.29 -9.87 4.76
N LEU A 339 25.12 -9.27 4.64
CA LEU A 339 24.50 -8.98 3.35
C LEU A 339 25.33 -7.94 2.56
N VAL A 340 25.85 -6.92 3.25
CA VAL A 340 26.76 -5.93 2.64
C VAL A 340 28.05 -6.60 2.14
N GLU A 341 28.68 -7.42 2.96
CA GLU A 341 29.90 -8.18 2.60
C GLU A 341 29.65 -9.12 1.42
N PHE A 342 28.52 -9.82 1.42
CA PHE A 342 28.11 -10.68 0.31
C PHE A 342 27.95 -9.88 -0.99
N GLY A 343 27.25 -8.75 -0.95
CA GLY A 343 27.10 -7.86 -2.11
C GLY A 343 28.45 -7.38 -2.63
N ARG A 344 29.32 -6.89 -1.74
CA ARG A 344 30.67 -6.39 -2.07
C ARG A 344 31.55 -7.46 -2.72
N ALA A 345 31.41 -8.72 -2.30
CA ALA A 345 32.13 -9.84 -2.88
C ALA A 345 31.63 -10.26 -4.27
N ASN A 346 30.45 -9.79 -4.69
CA ASN A 346 29.78 -10.22 -5.93
C ASN A 346 29.27 -8.99 -6.74
N PRO A 347 30.16 -8.21 -7.39
CA PRO A 347 29.78 -6.98 -8.07
C PRO A 347 28.82 -7.18 -9.27
N GLU A 348 29.00 -8.25 -10.05
CA GLU A 348 28.08 -8.58 -11.16
C GLU A 348 26.66 -8.87 -10.66
N PHE A 349 26.56 -9.49 -9.47
CA PHE A 349 25.28 -9.67 -8.79
C PHE A 349 24.67 -8.34 -8.34
N GLN A 350 25.46 -7.40 -7.82
CA GLN A 350 24.97 -6.06 -7.46
C GLN A 350 24.40 -5.33 -8.68
N GLU A 351 25.07 -5.41 -9.84
CA GLU A 351 24.59 -4.80 -11.08
C GLU A 351 23.29 -5.43 -11.57
N LEU A 352 23.21 -6.77 -11.56
CA LEU A 352 21.98 -7.46 -11.93
C LEU A 352 20.84 -7.17 -10.94
N LEU A 353 21.13 -7.18 -9.63
CA LEU A 353 20.16 -6.86 -8.60
C LEU A 353 19.64 -5.43 -8.77
N ALA A 354 20.52 -4.43 -8.88
CA ALA A 354 20.13 -3.04 -9.09
C ALA A 354 19.29 -2.87 -10.37
N PHE A 355 19.67 -3.53 -11.46
CA PHE A 355 18.87 -3.58 -12.68
C PHE A 355 17.46 -4.11 -12.41
N THR A 356 17.33 -5.24 -11.70
CA THR A 356 16.01 -5.79 -11.38
C THR A 356 15.22 -4.88 -10.42
N LEU A 357 15.87 -4.23 -9.47
CA LEU A 357 15.21 -3.33 -8.52
C LEU A 357 14.71 -2.06 -9.21
N ASN A 358 15.53 -1.40 -10.04
CA ASN A 358 15.10 -0.22 -10.80
C ASN A 358 13.97 -0.56 -11.79
N ARG A 359 14.03 -1.76 -12.38
CA ARG A 359 13.02 -2.21 -13.35
C ARG A 359 11.70 -2.63 -12.69
N TYR A 360 11.78 -3.46 -11.66
CA TYR A 360 10.63 -4.19 -11.12
C TYR A 360 10.18 -3.70 -9.73
N GLY A 361 11.03 -2.95 -9.02
CA GLY A 361 10.66 -2.18 -7.81
C GLY A 361 10.03 -2.98 -6.70
N TYR A 362 10.34 -4.28 -6.63
CA TYR A 362 9.80 -5.21 -5.63
C TYR A 362 10.34 -4.96 -4.22
N TYR A 363 11.35 -4.10 -4.06
CA TYR A 363 11.72 -3.56 -2.76
C TYR A 363 10.69 -2.57 -2.22
N SER A 364 9.82 -2.00 -3.07
CA SER A 364 8.77 -1.07 -2.62
C SER A 364 7.51 -1.84 -2.23
N TYR A 365 7.00 -1.56 -1.03
CA TYR A 365 5.79 -2.18 -0.50
C TYR A 365 4.62 -1.21 -0.56
N ASN A 366 3.70 -1.43 -1.49
CA ASN A 366 2.51 -0.58 -1.66
C ASN A 366 1.22 -1.37 -1.34
N ASN A 367 0.49 -0.95 -0.32
CA ASN A 367 -0.80 -1.54 0.06
C ASN A 367 -1.99 -1.09 -0.79
N TYR A 368 -1.77 -0.10 -1.66
CA TYR A 368 -2.86 0.57 -2.37
C TYR A 368 -2.91 0.25 -3.86
N GLN A 369 -1.95 -0.53 -4.39
CA GLN A 369 -1.93 -0.96 -5.78
C GLN A 369 -1.87 -2.50 -5.87
N PRO A 370 -2.88 -3.17 -6.44
CA PRO A 370 -3.05 -4.62 -6.37
C PRO A 370 -2.14 -5.44 -7.31
N VAL A 371 -1.00 -4.88 -7.75
CA VAL A 371 -0.27 -5.47 -8.89
C VAL A 371 0.51 -6.74 -8.55
N VAL A 372 1.14 -6.78 -7.37
CA VAL A 372 1.64 -8.01 -6.76
C VAL A 372 0.95 -8.12 -5.42
N ASP A 373 0.21 -9.19 -5.21
CA ASP A 373 -0.33 -9.46 -3.90
C ASP A 373 0.82 -9.95 -3.00
N TRP A 374 1.46 -8.99 -2.33
CA TRP A 374 2.50 -9.25 -1.32
C TRP A 374 1.97 -10.05 -0.12
N PHE A 375 0.65 -10.26 -0.03
CA PHE A 375 0.01 -11.12 0.96
C PHE A 375 -0.16 -12.56 0.47
N CYS A 376 0.13 -12.87 -0.81
CA CYS A 376 0.32 -14.24 -1.24
C CYS A 376 1.46 -14.88 -0.44
N ARG A 377 1.23 -16.12 0.03
CA ARG A 377 2.16 -16.82 0.92
C ARG A 377 3.57 -16.89 0.35
N GLU A 378 3.69 -17.12 -0.95
CA GLU A 378 4.96 -17.23 -1.67
C GLU A 378 5.72 -15.90 -1.78
N TYR A 379 5.08 -14.75 -1.54
CA TYR A 379 5.72 -13.43 -1.45
C TYR A 379 5.57 -12.79 -0.07
N ALA A 380 5.17 -13.55 0.94
CA ALA A 380 5.00 -13.06 2.32
C ALA A 380 6.22 -12.30 2.86
N PRO A 381 7.48 -12.63 2.49
CA PRO A 381 8.65 -11.80 2.83
C PRO A 381 8.58 -10.33 2.42
N PHE A 382 7.82 -9.97 1.38
CA PHE A 382 7.71 -8.58 0.92
C PHE A 382 6.57 -7.81 1.61
N SER A 383 5.71 -8.51 2.35
CA SER A 383 4.69 -7.87 3.18
C SER A 383 5.33 -6.93 4.20
N MET A 384 4.66 -5.80 4.45
CA MET A 384 5.09 -4.78 5.42
C MET A 384 6.53 -4.29 5.23
N ALA A 385 7.02 -4.27 3.99
CA ALA A 385 8.39 -3.88 3.63
C ALA A 385 9.50 -4.75 4.26
N HIS A 386 9.21 -5.97 4.74
CA HIS A 386 10.25 -6.85 5.28
C HIS A 386 11.32 -7.20 4.23
N GLY A 387 10.93 -7.34 2.96
CA GLY A 387 11.83 -7.61 1.85
C GLY A 387 12.75 -6.43 1.48
N ALA A 388 12.63 -5.27 2.11
CA ALA A 388 13.50 -4.12 1.83
C ALA A 388 14.94 -4.31 2.34
N ASP A 389 15.21 -5.33 3.17
CA ASP A 389 16.57 -5.68 3.59
C ASP A 389 17.46 -6.17 2.42
N ILE A 390 16.88 -6.52 1.25
CA ILE A 390 17.66 -6.75 0.02
C ILE A 390 18.51 -5.54 -0.40
N LEU A 391 18.14 -4.33 0.03
CA LEU A 391 18.94 -3.12 -0.24
C LEU A 391 20.31 -3.17 0.46
N CYS A 392 20.51 -4.00 1.50
CA CYS A 392 21.82 -4.21 2.11
C CYS A 392 22.84 -4.77 1.11
N PHE A 393 22.41 -5.61 0.14
CA PHE A 393 23.30 -6.11 -0.91
C PHE A 393 23.92 -5.00 -1.75
N LEU A 394 23.28 -3.84 -1.84
CA LEU A 394 23.72 -2.72 -2.68
C LEU A 394 24.42 -1.62 -1.88
N THR A 395 24.62 -1.77 -0.58
CA THR A 395 25.22 -0.68 0.24
C THR A 395 26.60 -0.26 -0.25
N SER A 396 27.43 -1.17 -0.76
CA SER A 396 28.75 -0.79 -1.30
C SER A 396 28.71 -0.20 -2.72
N ARG A 397 27.54 -0.21 -3.37
CA ARG A 397 27.28 0.26 -4.74
C ARG A 397 25.89 0.91 -4.82
N ALA A 398 25.59 1.78 -3.85
CA ALA A 398 24.26 2.37 -3.73
C ALA A 398 23.92 3.25 -4.94
N ASP A 399 24.95 3.80 -5.60
CA ASP A 399 24.90 4.56 -6.85
C ASP A 399 24.25 3.81 -8.02
N LEU A 400 24.16 2.48 -7.97
CA LEU A 400 23.48 1.67 -8.98
C LEU A 400 21.95 1.77 -8.92
N LEU A 401 21.38 2.19 -7.78
CA LEU A 401 19.94 2.43 -7.66
C LEU A 401 19.60 3.87 -8.00
N ASP A 402 18.66 4.06 -8.92
CA ASP A 402 18.28 5.40 -9.38
C ASP A 402 17.76 6.28 -8.23
N THR A 403 16.95 5.71 -7.34
CA THR A 403 16.45 6.41 -6.14
C THR A 403 17.57 6.81 -5.19
N ALA A 404 18.55 5.93 -4.98
CA ALA A 404 19.66 6.20 -4.07
C ALA A 404 20.64 7.22 -4.68
N ARG A 405 20.85 7.19 -6.00
CA ARG A 405 21.63 8.21 -6.72
C ARG A 405 21.02 9.59 -6.59
N VAL A 406 19.71 9.74 -6.77
CA VAL A 406 19.01 11.02 -6.55
C VAL A 406 19.12 11.48 -5.09
N MET A 407 19.03 10.56 -4.13
CA MET A 407 19.26 10.88 -2.73
C MET A 407 20.69 11.35 -2.47
N LEU A 408 21.70 10.69 -3.04
CA LEU A 408 23.11 11.09 -2.95
C LEU A 408 23.35 12.49 -3.55
N GLU A 409 22.74 12.80 -4.70
CA GLU A 409 22.87 14.07 -5.40
C GLU A 409 22.24 15.25 -4.64
N HIS A 410 21.08 15.04 -4.01
CA HIS A 410 20.29 16.12 -3.40
C HIS A 410 20.29 16.11 -1.86
N GLY A 411 21.00 15.18 -1.24
CA GLY A 411 21.26 15.17 0.19
C GLY A 411 20.13 14.64 1.08
N PRO A 412 20.30 14.74 2.42
CA PRO A 412 19.48 14.03 3.41
C PRO A 412 18.02 14.51 3.52
N GLU A 413 17.73 15.70 2.97
CA GLU A 413 16.40 16.28 2.90
C GLU A 413 15.50 15.63 1.85
N THR A 414 16.08 14.86 0.94
CA THR A 414 15.36 14.17 -0.12
C THR A 414 14.28 13.26 0.46
N ARG A 415 13.09 13.33 -0.13
CA ARG A 415 11.90 12.59 0.34
C ARG A 415 10.95 12.29 -0.81
N PHE A 416 10.37 11.09 -0.78
CA PHE A 416 9.33 10.74 -1.74
C PHE A 416 8.12 11.65 -1.55
N GLY A 417 7.46 11.99 -2.66
CA GLY A 417 6.24 12.78 -2.62
C GLY A 417 5.15 12.09 -1.79
N THR A 418 4.39 12.86 -1.00
CA THR A 418 3.23 12.34 -0.25
C THR A 418 1.95 12.28 -1.09
N ALA A 419 2.00 12.81 -2.32
CA ALA A 419 0.86 12.85 -3.23
C ALA A 419 0.88 11.62 -4.17
N GLY A 420 -0.22 10.87 -4.20
CA GLY A 420 -0.47 9.78 -5.14
C GLY A 420 -0.24 8.38 -4.57
N PHE A 421 -1.07 7.43 -5.02
CA PHE A 421 -1.01 6.03 -4.61
C PHE A 421 0.31 5.34 -5.03
N SER A 422 0.98 5.81 -6.09
CA SER A 422 2.27 5.29 -6.57
C SER A 422 3.43 5.56 -5.60
N ASN A 423 3.48 6.73 -4.98
CA ASN A 423 4.57 7.13 -4.08
C ASN A 423 4.46 6.56 -2.65
N ALA A 424 3.27 6.06 -2.27
CA ALA A 424 3.07 5.44 -0.97
C ALA A 424 4.00 4.23 -0.74
N GLY A 425 4.26 3.45 -1.80
CA GLY A 425 5.15 2.29 -1.73
C GLY A 425 6.60 2.65 -1.42
N PHE A 426 7.09 3.72 -2.02
CA PHE A 426 8.45 4.21 -1.83
C PHE A 426 8.64 4.92 -0.49
N SER A 427 7.60 5.62 -0.03
CA SER A 427 7.59 6.23 1.30
C SER A 427 7.78 5.20 2.41
N ASN A 428 7.23 3.99 2.26
CA ASN A 428 7.38 2.90 3.22
C ASN A 428 8.80 2.31 3.30
N ILE A 429 9.65 2.58 2.29
CA ILE A 429 11.02 2.03 2.21
C ILE A 429 12.10 3.11 2.25
N GLN A 430 11.71 4.35 2.51
CA GLN A 430 12.62 5.49 2.57
C GLN A 430 13.73 5.28 3.59
N GLU A 431 13.45 4.70 4.76
CA GLU A 431 14.48 4.49 5.77
C GLU A 431 15.48 3.40 5.38
N TYR A 432 15.06 2.37 4.64
CA TYR A 432 15.96 1.36 4.11
C TYR A 432 16.88 1.92 3.02
N LEU A 433 16.36 2.78 2.13
CA LEU A 433 17.17 3.54 1.18
C LEU A 433 18.14 4.50 1.89
N THR A 434 17.67 5.21 2.91
CA THR A 434 18.52 6.08 3.74
C THR A 434 19.67 5.29 4.38
N ARG A 435 19.40 4.08 4.91
CA ARG A 435 20.44 3.19 5.44
C ARG A 435 21.43 2.74 4.35
N CYS A 436 20.94 2.41 3.16
CA CYS A 436 21.79 2.04 2.02
C CYS A 436 22.73 3.20 1.63
N VAL A 437 22.19 4.42 1.48
CA VAL A 437 22.95 5.64 1.15
C VAL A 437 23.96 6.02 2.23
N THR A 438 23.54 6.07 3.50
CA THR A 438 24.46 6.41 4.60
C THR A 438 25.52 5.34 4.83
N GLY A 439 25.19 4.07 4.62
CA GLY A 439 26.17 2.98 4.61
C GLY A 439 27.17 3.10 3.47
N TYR A 440 26.72 3.47 2.26
CA TYR A 440 27.59 3.76 1.13
C TYR A 440 28.58 4.89 1.44
N LEU A 441 28.09 6.02 1.95
CA LEU A 441 28.92 7.16 2.36
C LEU A 441 29.94 6.78 3.44
N ALA A 442 29.55 5.94 4.40
CA ALA A 442 30.45 5.41 5.42
C ALA A 442 31.56 4.52 4.84
N MET A 443 31.22 3.67 3.88
CA MET A 443 32.18 2.78 3.25
C MET A 443 33.15 3.52 2.32
N THR A 444 32.72 4.61 1.69
CA THR A 444 33.56 5.44 0.82
C THR A 444 34.34 6.52 1.56
N GLY A 445 34.08 6.70 2.86
CA GLY A 445 34.68 7.77 3.65
C GLY A 445 34.24 9.17 3.20
N SER A 446 33.04 9.29 2.63
CA SER A 446 32.54 10.59 2.14
C SER A 446 32.37 11.58 3.30
N PRO A 447 32.85 12.83 3.16
CA PRO A 447 32.65 13.88 4.17
C PRO A 447 31.17 14.25 4.37
N GLU A 448 30.32 13.99 3.37
CA GLU A 448 28.88 14.27 3.42
C GLU A 448 28.16 13.44 4.49
N LEU A 449 28.75 12.32 4.94
CA LEU A 449 28.14 11.45 5.94
C LEU A 449 27.76 12.19 7.22
N ASP A 450 28.61 13.11 7.70
CA ASP A 450 28.35 13.81 8.96
C ASP A 450 27.15 14.75 8.86
N GLU A 451 26.93 15.37 7.69
CA GLU A 451 25.73 16.15 7.38
C GLU A 451 24.47 15.27 7.42
N TRP A 452 24.52 14.11 6.76
CA TRP A 452 23.43 13.14 6.78
C TRP A 452 23.08 12.69 8.20
N LEU A 453 24.07 12.33 9.01
CA LEU A 453 23.86 11.89 10.38
C LEU A 453 23.30 13.01 11.26
N ALA A 454 23.75 14.25 11.07
CA ALA A 454 23.23 15.41 11.79
C ALA A 454 21.76 15.67 11.45
N PHE A 455 21.41 15.63 10.16
CA PHE A 455 20.02 15.80 9.72
C PHE A 455 19.10 14.73 10.31
N LEU A 456 19.51 13.46 10.29
CA LEU A 456 18.69 12.34 10.78
C LEU A 456 18.44 12.42 12.29
N LYS A 457 19.43 12.84 13.09
CA LYS A 457 19.28 13.10 14.53
C LYS A 457 18.35 14.28 14.82
N GLY A 458 18.28 15.26 13.92
CA GLY A 458 17.38 16.42 14.07
C GLY A 458 15.89 16.12 13.89
N LYS A 459 15.50 14.91 13.45
CA LYS A 459 14.12 14.55 13.10
C LYS A 459 13.61 13.38 13.95
N LYS A 460 12.93 13.68 15.06
CA LYS A 460 12.40 12.69 16.02
C LYS A 460 11.63 11.50 15.42
N TRP A 461 10.81 11.70 14.39
CA TRP A 461 10.09 10.59 13.74
C TRP A 461 11.01 9.66 12.95
N ARG A 462 12.11 10.20 12.39
CA ARG A 462 13.15 9.41 11.73
C ARG A 462 14.00 8.67 12.75
N GLU A 463 14.16 9.15 13.98
CA GLU A 463 14.91 8.43 15.01
C GLU A 463 14.24 7.10 15.38
N GLU A 464 12.91 7.08 15.56
CA GLU A 464 12.17 5.85 15.88
C GLU A 464 12.21 4.83 14.73
N SER A 465 12.05 5.28 13.48
CA SER A 465 12.22 4.43 12.31
C SER A 465 13.67 3.97 12.11
N SER A 466 14.65 4.86 12.34
CA SER A 466 16.09 4.54 12.23
C SER A 466 16.55 3.54 13.27
N ALA A 467 16.03 3.64 14.50
CA ALA A 467 16.27 2.65 15.56
C ALA A 467 15.70 1.28 15.17
N LYS A 468 14.51 1.25 14.54
CA LYS A 468 13.90 0.00 14.05
C LYS A 468 14.74 -0.72 13.00
N ILE A 469 15.55 0.01 12.22
CA ILE A 469 16.43 -0.57 11.20
C ILE A 469 17.92 -0.54 11.59
N LYS A 470 18.23 -0.08 12.80
CA LYS A 470 19.59 0.03 13.37
C LYS A 470 20.54 0.89 12.54
N LEU A 471 20.04 1.98 11.94
CA LEU A 471 20.81 2.80 10.99
C LEU A 471 22.14 3.31 11.57
N PHE A 472 22.13 3.91 12.77
CA PHE A 472 23.34 4.49 13.35
C PHE A 472 24.38 3.42 13.72
N ASP A 473 23.95 2.32 14.36
CA ASP A 473 24.86 1.20 14.69
C ASP A 473 25.45 0.57 13.41
N PHE A 474 24.63 0.49 12.34
CA PHE A 474 25.05 -0.01 11.03
C PHE A 474 26.12 0.87 10.40
N VAL A 475 25.89 2.18 10.36
CA VAL A 475 26.87 3.16 9.83
C VAL A 475 28.16 3.13 10.64
N GLU A 476 28.08 3.10 11.97
CA GLU A 476 29.26 3.05 12.83
C GLU A 476 30.06 1.76 12.62
N ALA A 477 29.38 0.61 12.53
CA ALA A 477 30.03 -0.65 12.24
C ALA A 477 30.76 -0.65 10.89
N LEU A 478 30.17 -0.06 9.85
CA LEU A 478 30.81 0.07 8.54
C LEU A 478 32.02 1.02 8.57
N ARG A 479 31.96 2.17 9.27
CA ARG A 479 33.11 3.08 9.43
C ARG A 479 34.32 2.37 10.06
N ARG A 480 34.08 1.51 11.06
CA ARG A 480 35.14 0.73 11.73
C ARG A 480 35.76 -0.36 10.85
N GLN A 481 35.09 -0.77 9.77
CA GLN A 481 35.63 -1.74 8.82
C GLN A 481 36.49 -1.10 7.72
N THR A 482 36.34 0.22 7.50
CA THR A 482 37.00 0.95 6.40
C THR A 482 38.09 1.91 6.85
N GLY A 483 38.04 2.41 8.09
CA GLY A 483 39.14 3.13 8.73
C GLY A 483 40.04 2.19 9.52
#